data_AF-A0A3B8SL51-F1
#
_entry.id   AF-A0A3B8SL51-F1
#
_cell.length_a   1.000
_cell.length_b   1.000
_cell.length_c   1.000
_cell.angle_alpha   90.00
_cell.angle_beta   90.00
_cell.angle_gamma   90.00
#
_symmetry.space_group_name_H-M   'P 1'
#
loop_
_entity.id
_entity.type
_entity.pdbx_description
1 polymer ?
#
loop_
_entity_poly.entity_id
_entity_poly.type
_entity_poly.pdbx_seq_one_letter_code
_entity_poly.pdbx_strand_id
1 'polypeptide(L)'
;MEFLIIIAIYALIIIGGEIFERIKTFKSDLQEVRNISKSKDELHKTEQNLLHIQNNISMEKQEILKIQKDVNYIANDSSQSSPWLAERYADYFETIDTEIEKYLMYKRNPALKSSEIVSEVKKEKRELLKENKILQYQLTFLTSEFPMIEDAMQLTTSELKSALEEINSSDEVKDDYEAVSSYLTPEEYQKLSECEKYQLALDRYLNRPKKSLWEIGISYERYIGYVYETNNYKVKYNGALEGVNDLGRDIIAENNEEILIIQCKYWKKEKVIRENAIFQLYGTMILKQLETPKKVKGILVTTTILSDEARKIAKYLNIQVRENEIFDKKYPCIKCNINRVTNEKIYHLPFDQQYDRIQIEPKKGEKYVSTTKEAEDMRI
;
A
#
# COMPACT_ATOMS: atom_id res chain seq x y z
N MET A 1 -73.52 -97.68 -23.04
CA MET A 1 -72.30 -97.55 -22.20
C MET A 1 -71.29 -96.57 -22.77
N GLU A 2 -71.07 -96.51 -24.09
CA GLU A 2 -70.05 -95.64 -24.70
C GLU A 2 -70.25 -94.12 -24.46
N PHE A 3 -71.50 -93.65 -24.40
CA PHE A 3 -71.78 -92.21 -24.21
C PHE A 3 -71.36 -91.65 -22.84
N LEU A 4 -71.42 -92.48 -21.78
CA LEU A 4 -71.03 -92.09 -20.42
C LEU A 4 -69.51 -91.94 -20.26
N ILE A 5 -68.73 -92.74 -21.00
CA ILE A 5 -67.26 -92.69 -20.98
C ILE A 5 -66.77 -91.40 -21.62
N ILE A 6 -67.39 -90.97 -22.72
CA ILE A 6 -67.05 -89.72 -23.41
C ILE A 6 -67.31 -88.50 -22.50
N ILE A 7 -68.43 -88.48 -21.77
CA ILE A 7 -68.75 -87.41 -20.82
C ILE A 7 -67.74 -87.38 -19.66
N ALA A 8 -67.34 -88.53 -19.13
CA ALA A 8 -66.34 -88.62 -18.07
C ALA A 8 -64.94 -88.14 -18.51
N ILE A 9 -64.52 -88.48 -19.73
CA ILE A 9 -63.27 -87.99 -20.32
C ILE A 9 -63.33 -86.48 -20.54
N TYR A 10 -64.45 -85.97 -21.04
CA TYR A 10 -64.64 -84.52 -21.24
C TYR A 10 -64.61 -83.76 -19.91
N ALA A 11 -65.25 -84.28 -18.87
CA ALA A 11 -65.19 -83.74 -17.52
C ALA A 11 -63.77 -83.74 -16.95
N LEU A 12 -63.00 -84.81 -17.15
CA LEU A 12 -61.59 -84.89 -16.72
C LEU A 12 -60.69 -83.90 -17.47
N ILE A 13 -60.95 -83.65 -18.76
CA ILE A 13 -60.24 -82.64 -19.55
C ILE A 13 -60.55 -81.23 -19.04
N ILE A 14 -61.82 -80.94 -18.74
CA ILE A 14 -62.23 -79.65 -18.16
C ILE A 14 -61.59 -79.44 -16.79
N ILE A 15 -61.69 -80.42 -15.89
CA ILE A 15 -61.09 -80.37 -14.55
C ILE A 15 -59.56 -80.25 -14.65
N GLY A 16 -58.93 -80.98 -15.56
CA GLY A 16 -57.51 -80.89 -15.83
C GLY A 16 -57.09 -79.50 -16.34
N GLY A 17 -57.89 -78.90 -17.22
CA GLY A 17 -57.70 -77.54 -17.72
C GLY A 17 -57.83 -76.47 -16.61
N GLU A 18 -58.82 -76.58 -15.74
CA GLU A 18 -59.01 -75.67 -14.60
C GLU A 18 -57.87 -75.78 -13.58
N ILE A 19 -57.40 -76.99 -13.30
CA ILE A 19 -56.24 -77.23 -12.42
C ILE A 19 -54.97 -76.64 -13.04
N PHE A 20 -54.77 -76.81 -14.35
CA PHE A 20 -53.61 -76.27 -15.06
C PHE A 20 -53.57 -74.74 -15.02
N GLU A 21 -54.70 -74.07 -15.26
CA GLU A 21 -54.80 -72.61 -15.13
C GLU A 21 -54.55 -72.15 -13.69
N ARG A 22 -55.07 -72.86 -12.68
CA ARG A 22 -54.77 -72.57 -11.26
C ARG A 22 -53.29 -72.70 -10.90
N ILE A 23 -52.59 -73.70 -11.46
CA ILE A 23 -51.15 -73.88 -11.24
C ILE A 23 -50.36 -72.75 -11.91
N LYS A 24 -50.82 -72.29 -13.07
CA LYS A 24 -50.20 -71.20 -13.82
C LYS A 24 -50.36 -69.86 -13.08
N THR A 25 -51.55 -69.56 -12.56
CA THR A 25 -51.77 -68.36 -11.73
C THR A 25 -50.94 -68.42 -10.46
N PHE A 26 -50.92 -69.56 -9.75
CA PHE A 26 -50.12 -69.71 -8.54
C PHE A 26 -48.61 -69.53 -8.75
N LYS A 27 -48.08 -69.98 -9.89
CA LYS A 27 -46.67 -69.71 -10.27
C LYS A 27 -46.40 -68.23 -10.53
N SER A 28 -47.35 -67.53 -11.16
CA SER A 28 -47.28 -66.09 -11.38
C SER A 28 -47.24 -65.33 -10.04
N ASP A 29 -48.15 -65.68 -9.13
CA ASP A 29 -48.25 -65.05 -7.80
C ASP A 29 -46.97 -65.28 -6.98
N LEU A 30 -46.41 -66.50 -7.02
CA LEU A 30 -45.13 -66.81 -6.38
C LEU A 30 -43.97 -65.97 -6.92
N GLN A 31 -43.96 -65.71 -8.23
CA GLN A 31 -42.93 -64.89 -8.86
C GLN A 31 -43.08 -63.42 -8.47
N GLU A 32 -44.30 -62.93 -8.33
CA GLU A 32 -44.61 -61.59 -7.83
C GLU A 32 -44.17 -61.41 -6.37
N VAL A 33 -44.51 -62.35 -5.49
CA VAL A 33 -44.06 -62.35 -4.07
C VAL A 33 -42.53 -62.34 -3.97
N ARG A 34 -41.85 -63.09 -4.83
CA ARG A 34 -40.37 -63.11 -4.86
C ARG A 34 -39.78 -61.77 -5.31
N ASN A 35 -40.43 -61.07 -6.24
CA ASN A 35 -40.00 -59.73 -6.67
C ASN A 35 -40.22 -58.69 -5.56
N ILE A 36 -41.35 -58.76 -4.85
CA ILE A 36 -41.65 -57.90 -3.70
C ILE A 36 -40.60 -58.08 -2.60
N SER A 37 -40.21 -59.33 -2.30
CA SER A 37 -39.16 -59.61 -1.31
C SER A 37 -37.82 -58.97 -1.68
N LYS A 38 -37.40 -59.07 -2.94
CA LYS A 38 -36.14 -58.45 -3.41
C LYS A 38 -36.19 -56.92 -3.32
N SER A 39 -37.32 -56.33 -3.73
CA SER A 39 -37.51 -54.88 -3.64
C SER A 39 -37.48 -54.38 -2.20
N LYS A 40 -37.98 -55.16 -1.23
CA LYS A 40 -37.91 -54.85 0.20
C LYS A 40 -36.46 -54.87 0.74
N ASP A 41 -35.65 -55.83 0.30
CA ASP A 41 -34.23 -55.90 0.70
C ASP A 41 -33.42 -54.72 0.14
N GLU A 42 -33.70 -54.32 -1.12
CA GLU A 42 -33.10 -53.13 -1.72
C GLU A 42 -33.53 -51.84 -0.99
N LEU A 43 -34.81 -51.73 -0.62
CA LEU A 43 -35.34 -50.60 0.14
C LEU A 43 -34.64 -50.47 1.50
N HIS A 44 -34.46 -51.59 2.22
CA HIS A 44 -33.77 -51.60 3.50
C HIS A 44 -32.29 -51.16 3.37
N LYS A 45 -31.62 -51.58 2.30
CA LYS A 45 -30.25 -51.14 2.03
C LYS A 45 -30.17 -49.65 1.72
N THR A 46 -31.15 -49.10 0.99
CA THR A 46 -31.21 -47.65 0.74
C THR A 46 -31.51 -46.84 2.01
N GLU A 47 -32.36 -47.34 2.90
CA GLU A 47 -32.63 -46.70 4.20
C GLU A 47 -31.37 -46.62 5.08
N GLN A 48 -30.58 -47.69 5.14
CA GLN A 48 -29.32 -47.71 5.88
C GLN A 48 -28.30 -46.70 5.32
N ASN A 49 -28.20 -46.60 3.98
CA ASN A 49 -27.34 -45.61 3.33
C ASN A 49 -27.81 -44.17 3.58
N LEU A 50 -29.13 -43.92 3.54
CA LEU A 50 -29.70 -42.61 3.85
C LEU A 50 -29.40 -42.20 5.30
N LEU A 51 -29.53 -43.13 6.25
CA LEU A 51 -29.20 -42.89 7.66
C LEU A 51 -27.71 -42.54 7.83
N HIS A 52 -26.82 -43.23 7.12
CA HIS A 52 -25.39 -42.92 7.14
C HIS A 52 -25.09 -41.53 6.57
N ILE A 53 -25.70 -41.17 5.44
CA ILE A 53 -25.57 -39.84 4.83
C ILE A 53 -26.11 -38.75 5.76
N GLN A 54 -27.26 -38.97 6.39
CA GLN A 54 -27.84 -38.02 7.36
C GLN A 54 -26.92 -37.77 8.55
N ASN A 55 -26.26 -38.81 9.06
CA ASN A 55 -25.29 -38.67 10.14
C ASN A 55 -24.06 -37.86 9.71
N ASN A 56 -23.53 -38.09 8.50
CA ASN A 56 -22.40 -37.33 7.97
C ASN A 56 -22.76 -35.84 7.78
N ILE A 57 -23.92 -35.55 7.19
CA ILE A 57 -24.43 -34.16 7.03
C ILE A 57 -24.60 -33.49 8.40
N SER A 58 -25.08 -34.23 9.40
CA SER A 58 -25.23 -33.70 10.77
C SER A 58 -23.87 -33.33 11.38
N MET A 59 -22.83 -34.15 11.19
CA MET A 59 -21.49 -33.84 11.69
C MET A 59 -20.88 -32.62 10.99
N GLU A 60 -20.95 -32.55 9.67
CA GLU A 60 -20.45 -31.40 8.90
C GLU A 60 -21.17 -30.10 9.30
N LYS A 61 -22.49 -30.17 9.52
CA LYS A 61 -23.27 -29.01 9.98
C LYS A 61 -22.82 -28.53 11.37
N GLN A 62 -22.44 -29.44 12.27
CA GLN A 62 -21.91 -29.06 13.58
C GLN A 62 -20.53 -28.39 13.48
N GLU A 63 -19.67 -28.85 12.57
CA GLU A 63 -18.38 -28.20 12.31
C GLU A 63 -18.56 -26.80 11.73
N ILE A 64 -19.44 -26.63 10.74
CA ILE A 64 -19.75 -25.31 10.15
C ILE A 64 -20.28 -24.35 11.23
N LEU A 65 -21.17 -24.82 12.12
CA LEU A 65 -21.70 -24.00 13.22
C LEU A 65 -20.61 -23.60 14.22
N LYS A 66 -19.61 -24.45 14.45
CA LYS A 66 -18.48 -24.15 15.32
C LYS A 66 -17.58 -23.08 14.69
N ILE A 67 -17.25 -23.24 13.40
CA ILE A 67 -16.49 -22.24 12.63
C ILE A 67 -17.22 -20.89 12.61
N GLN A 68 -18.54 -20.89 12.40
CA GLN A 68 -19.33 -19.65 12.43
C GLN A 68 -19.30 -18.96 13.80
N LYS A 69 -19.33 -19.73 14.90
CA LYS A 69 -19.20 -19.17 16.25
C LYS A 69 -17.81 -18.58 16.48
N ASP A 70 -16.76 -19.27 16.03
CA ASP A 70 -15.38 -18.79 16.16
C ASP A 70 -15.17 -17.51 15.34
N VAL A 71 -15.71 -17.44 14.11
CA VAL A 71 -15.68 -16.24 13.26
C VAL A 71 -16.46 -15.08 13.88
N ASN A 72 -17.64 -15.33 14.44
CA ASN A 72 -18.43 -14.29 15.10
C ASN A 72 -17.78 -13.82 16.41
N TYR A 73 -17.05 -14.69 17.11
CA TYR A 73 -16.24 -14.31 18.26
C TYR A 73 -15.08 -13.40 17.85
N ILE A 74 -14.37 -13.74 16.76
CA ILE A 74 -13.31 -12.91 16.17
C ILE A 74 -13.84 -11.53 15.76
N ALA A 75 -15.04 -11.46 15.16
CA ALA A 75 -15.62 -10.21 14.66
C ALA A 75 -16.10 -9.25 15.77
N ASN A 76 -16.44 -9.78 16.95
CA ASN A 76 -17.04 -9.01 18.05
C ASN A 76 -16.05 -8.63 19.16
N ASP A 77 -14.83 -9.18 19.14
CA ASP A 77 -13.80 -8.83 20.13
C ASP A 77 -13.05 -7.56 19.69
N SER A 78 -13.47 -6.43 20.24
CA SER A 78 -12.85 -5.12 20.05
C SER A 78 -11.50 -4.96 20.78
N SER A 79 -11.01 -6.00 21.46
CA SER A 79 -9.78 -5.98 22.27
C SER A 79 -8.68 -6.92 21.77
N GLN A 80 -8.76 -7.33 20.49
CA GLN A 80 -7.81 -8.25 19.89
C GLN A 80 -6.39 -7.70 19.95
N SER A 81 -5.56 -8.31 20.79
CA SER A 81 -4.12 -8.14 20.69
C SER A 81 -3.67 -8.72 19.35
N SER A 82 -3.04 -7.88 18.54
CA SER A 82 -2.37 -8.20 17.26
C SER A 82 -1.68 -9.61 17.23
N PRO A 83 -1.03 -10.09 18.32
CA PRO A 83 -0.42 -11.42 18.36
C PRO A 83 -1.37 -12.62 18.22
N TRP A 84 -2.59 -12.56 18.79
CA TRP A 84 -3.52 -13.70 18.75
C TRP A 84 -4.05 -13.95 17.33
N LEU A 85 -4.40 -12.89 16.61
CA LEU A 85 -4.88 -13.01 15.23
C LEU A 85 -3.77 -13.46 14.28
N ALA A 86 -2.52 -13.05 14.54
CA ALA A 86 -1.35 -13.55 13.81
C ALA A 86 -1.11 -15.05 14.02
N GLU A 87 -1.31 -15.53 15.25
CA GLU A 87 -1.23 -16.96 15.57
C GLU A 87 -2.32 -17.77 14.84
N ARG A 88 -3.58 -17.31 14.87
CA ARG A 88 -4.66 -17.96 14.12
C ARG A 88 -4.44 -17.97 12.61
N TYR A 89 -3.89 -16.89 12.07
CA TYR A 89 -3.50 -16.81 10.67
C TYR A 89 -2.44 -17.86 10.32
N ALA A 90 -1.43 -18.05 11.17
CA ALA A 90 -0.40 -19.08 10.99
C ALA A 90 -0.97 -20.51 11.11
N ASP A 91 -1.81 -20.77 12.11
CA ASP A 91 -2.47 -22.07 12.33
C ASP A 91 -3.31 -22.51 11.11
N TYR A 92 -3.99 -21.56 10.46
CA TYR A 92 -4.78 -21.82 9.25
C TYR A 92 -3.92 -22.35 8.10
N PHE A 93 -2.79 -21.70 7.82
CA PHE A 93 -1.88 -22.15 6.76
C PHE A 93 -1.13 -23.44 7.14
N GLU A 94 -0.81 -23.65 8.42
CA GLU A 94 -0.26 -24.91 8.91
C GLU A 94 -1.22 -26.08 8.67
N THR A 95 -2.52 -25.85 8.83
CA THR A 95 -3.55 -26.87 8.56
C THR A 95 -3.53 -27.29 7.08
N ILE A 96 -3.43 -26.32 6.17
CA ILE A 96 -3.32 -26.59 4.72
C ILE A 96 -2.06 -27.42 4.42
N ASP A 97 -0.92 -27.01 4.98
CA ASP A 97 0.35 -27.72 4.74
C ASP A 97 0.35 -29.13 5.35
N THR A 98 -0.36 -29.33 6.48
CA THR A 98 -0.56 -30.65 7.09
C THR A 98 -1.38 -31.59 6.20
N GLU A 99 -2.38 -31.07 5.48
CA GLU A 99 -3.13 -31.88 4.51
C GLU A 99 -2.26 -32.25 3.29
N ILE A 100 -1.40 -31.34 2.84
CA ILE A 100 -0.41 -31.63 1.78
C ILE A 100 0.58 -32.71 2.23
N GLU A 101 1.09 -32.61 3.46
CA GLU A 101 1.97 -33.61 4.09
C GLU A 101 1.30 -34.99 4.10
N LYS A 102 0.09 -35.10 4.67
CA LYS A 102 -0.69 -36.35 4.71
C LYS A 102 -0.91 -36.92 3.31
N TYR A 103 -1.27 -36.09 2.33
CA TYR A 103 -1.44 -36.54 0.96
C TYR A 103 -0.16 -37.15 0.37
N LEU A 104 1.01 -36.54 0.64
CA LEU A 104 2.31 -37.06 0.18
C LEU A 104 2.70 -38.38 0.86
N MET A 105 2.30 -38.58 2.12
CA MET A 105 2.51 -39.83 2.86
C MET A 105 1.63 -40.97 2.35
N TYR A 106 0.35 -40.72 2.08
CA TYR A 106 -0.65 -41.77 1.85
C TYR A 106 -1.04 -41.96 0.39
N LYS A 107 -0.52 -41.15 -0.55
CA LYS A 107 -0.77 -41.38 -1.99
C LYS A 107 -0.28 -42.77 -2.44
N ARG A 108 -0.88 -43.27 -3.53
CA ARG A 108 -0.64 -44.61 -4.10
C ARG A 108 0.83 -45.01 -4.22
N ASN A 109 1.73 -44.06 -4.52
CA ASN A 109 3.18 -44.23 -4.46
C ASN A 109 3.74 -43.20 -3.46
N PRO A 110 3.93 -43.55 -2.17
CA PRO A 110 4.31 -42.60 -1.12
C PRO A 110 5.59 -41.82 -1.44
N ALA A 111 5.58 -40.51 -1.17
CA ALA A 111 6.76 -39.66 -1.32
C ALA A 111 7.27 -39.21 0.06
N LEU A 112 7.85 -40.15 0.80
CA LEU A 112 8.28 -39.94 2.20
C LEU A 112 9.25 -38.78 2.35
N LYS A 113 10.29 -38.70 1.49
CA LYS A 113 11.24 -37.58 1.51
C LYS A 113 10.58 -36.22 1.27
N SER A 114 9.63 -36.16 0.33
CA SER A 114 8.89 -34.92 0.06
C SER A 114 7.96 -34.55 1.22
N SER A 115 7.40 -35.55 1.91
CA SER A 115 6.60 -35.33 3.12
C SER A 115 7.43 -34.78 4.27
N GLU A 116 8.64 -35.32 4.50
CA GLU A 116 9.57 -34.83 5.51
C GLU A 116 9.96 -33.35 5.24
N ILE A 117 10.30 -33.04 3.99
CA ILE A 117 10.60 -31.65 3.57
C ILE A 117 9.39 -30.73 3.82
N VAL A 118 8.17 -31.17 3.48
CA VAL A 118 6.96 -30.38 3.73
C VAL A 118 6.73 -30.18 5.24
N SER A 119 7.03 -31.17 6.07
CA SER A 119 6.92 -31.08 7.53
C SER A 119 7.89 -30.06 8.13
N GLU A 120 9.14 -30.01 7.62
CA GLU A 120 10.14 -29.01 8.01
C GLU A 120 9.74 -27.61 7.55
N VAL A 121 9.42 -27.46 6.26
CA VAL A 121 9.00 -26.17 5.67
C VAL A 121 7.74 -25.64 6.33
N LYS A 122 6.80 -26.51 6.72
CA LYS A 122 5.57 -26.13 7.42
C LYS A 122 5.87 -25.42 8.74
N LYS A 123 6.79 -25.96 9.56
CA LYS A 123 7.16 -25.37 10.85
C LYS A 123 7.81 -24.00 10.67
N GLU A 124 8.76 -23.89 9.74
CA GLU A 124 9.42 -22.62 9.44
C GLU A 124 8.43 -21.59 8.88
N LYS A 125 7.59 -22.00 7.93
CA LYS A 125 6.56 -21.16 7.33
C LYS A 125 5.56 -20.66 8.37
N ARG A 126 5.16 -21.49 9.33
CA ARG A 126 4.25 -21.09 10.41
C ARG A 126 4.82 -19.92 11.23
N GLU A 127 6.06 -20.05 11.70
CA GLU A 127 6.71 -19.00 12.49
C GLU A 127 6.90 -17.72 11.66
N LEU A 128 7.35 -17.84 10.41
CA LEU A 128 7.50 -16.70 9.51
C LEU A 128 6.17 -15.99 9.23
N LEU A 129 5.08 -16.72 9.00
CA LEU A 129 3.76 -16.13 8.77
C LEU A 129 3.24 -15.41 10.03
N LYS A 130 3.47 -15.99 11.22
CA LYS A 130 3.10 -15.38 12.50
C LYS A 130 3.87 -14.06 12.70
N GLU A 131 5.19 -14.09 12.60
CA GLU A 131 6.04 -12.91 12.76
C GLU A 131 5.71 -11.83 11.73
N ASN A 132 5.55 -12.21 10.46
CA ASN A 132 5.20 -11.27 9.39
C ASN A 132 3.87 -10.58 9.69
N LYS A 133 2.87 -11.31 10.18
CA LYS A 133 1.56 -10.75 10.51
C LYS A 133 1.62 -9.82 11.72
N ILE A 134 2.40 -10.16 12.75
CA ILE A 134 2.65 -9.27 13.90
C ILE A 134 3.29 -7.96 13.43
N LEU A 135 4.34 -8.03 12.61
CA LEU A 135 5.01 -6.86 12.06
C LEU A 135 4.07 -6.01 11.20
N GLN A 136 3.22 -6.64 10.38
CA GLN A 136 2.19 -5.91 9.61
C GLN A 136 1.24 -5.13 10.52
N TYR A 137 0.76 -5.73 11.61
CA TYR A 137 -0.11 -5.04 12.56
C TYR A 137 0.62 -3.90 13.28
N GLN A 138 1.86 -4.12 13.71
CA GLN A 138 2.68 -3.09 14.32
C GLN A 138 2.90 -1.91 13.37
N LEU A 139 3.25 -2.18 12.11
CA LEU A 139 3.40 -1.15 11.08
C LEU A 139 2.09 -0.42 10.78
N THR A 140 0.96 -1.14 10.72
CA THR A 140 -0.36 -0.54 10.50
C THR A 140 -0.72 0.40 11.66
N PHE A 141 -0.47 -0.02 12.89
CA PHE A 141 -0.67 0.84 14.07
C PHE A 141 0.28 2.05 14.05
N LEU A 142 1.56 1.84 13.79
CA LEU A 142 2.53 2.95 13.74
C LEU A 142 2.19 3.95 12.63
N THR A 143 1.73 3.49 11.47
CA THR A 143 1.32 4.38 10.37
C THR A 143 0.00 5.09 10.64
N SER A 144 -0.92 4.52 11.43
CA SER A 144 -2.13 5.22 11.87
C SER A 144 -1.82 6.33 12.86
N GLU A 145 -0.91 6.08 13.81
CA GLU A 145 -0.54 7.04 14.84
C GLU A 145 0.46 8.10 14.34
N PHE A 146 1.37 7.73 13.45
CA PHE A 146 2.45 8.58 12.94
C PHE A 146 2.43 8.64 11.41
N PRO A 147 1.70 9.60 10.81
CA PRO A 147 1.64 9.80 9.36
C PRO A 147 3.01 9.96 8.69
N MET A 148 4.01 10.48 9.40
CA MET A 148 5.38 10.66 8.90
C MET A 148 6.06 9.34 8.53
N ILE A 149 5.63 8.21 9.10
CA ILE A 149 6.14 6.89 8.75
C ILE A 149 5.69 6.47 7.34
N GLU A 150 4.52 6.95 6.89
CA GLU A 150 4.02 6.67 5.54
C GLU A 150 4.94 7.28 4.46
N ASP A 151 5.48 8.47 4.71
CA ASP A 151 6.51 9.09 3.87
C ASP A 151 7.81 8.25 3.86
N ALA A 152 8.27 7.82 5.04
CA ALA A 152 9.49 7.02 5.18
C ALA A 152 9.37 5.64 4.51
N MET A 153 8.19 5.03 4.51
CA MET A 153 7.92 3.74 3.86
C MET A 153 8.00 3.80 2.32
N GLN A 154 8.07 5.00 1.72
CA GLN A 154 8.31 5.13 0.28
C GLN A 154 9.77 4.86 -0.10
N LEU A 155 10.66 4.91 0.87
CA LEU A 155 12.08 4.78 0.71
C LEU A 155 12.51 3.32 0.88
N THR A 156 13.45 2.89 0.05
CA THR A 156 14.20 1.65 0.28
C THR A 156 15.08 1.79 1.52
N THR A 157 15.50 0.67 2.10
CA THR A 157 16.41 0.67 3.25
C THR A 157 17.74 1.37 2.96
N SER A 158 18.22 1.31 1.71
CA SER A 158 19.39 2.08 1.26
C SER A 158 19.12 3.58 1.21
N GLU A 159 17.95 4.00 0.72
CA GLU A 159 17.59 5.42 0.63
C GLU A 159 17.36 6.03 2.01
N LEU A 160 16.78 5.29 2.95
CA LEU A 160 16.64 5.70 4.34
C LEU A 160 18.01 5.94 5.00
N LYS A 161 18.97 5.04 4.77
CA LYS A 161 20.33 5.19 5.30
C LYS A 161 21.01 6.42 4.72
N SER A 162 20.94 6.62 3.40
CA SER A 162 21.51 7.81 2.76
C SER A 162 20.88 9.11 3.28
N ALA A 163 19.54 9.14 3.43
CA ALA A 163 18.86 10.32 4.00
C ALA A 163 19.28 10.58 5.46
N LEU A 164 19.45 9.54 6.27
CA LEU A 164 19.94 9.67 7.65
C LEU A 164 21.39 10.15 7.72
N GLU A 165 22.25 9.65 6.83
CA GLU A 165 23.64 10.10 6.70
C GLU A 165 23.70 11.58 6.26
N GLU A 166 22.84 11.98 5.31
CA GLU A 166 22.72 13.37 4.86
C GLU A 166 22.28 14.30 6.00
N ILE A 167 21.23 13.93 6.75
CA ILE A 167 20.76 14.69 7.93
C ILE A 167 21.88 14.81 8.98
N ASN A 168 22.57 13.72 9.31
CA ASN A 168 23.66 13.75 10.29
C ASN A 168 24.89 14.53 9.81
N SER A 169 25.12 14.62 8.49
CA SER A 169 26.22 15.40 7.89
C SER A 169 25.88 16.89 7.71
N SER A 170 24.60 17.26 7.83
CA SER A 170 24.15 18.65 7.64
C SER A 170 24.55 19.59 8.79
N ASP A 171 25.02 19.02 9.91
CA ASP A 171 25.58 19.77 11.05
C ASP A 171 27.07 20.15 10.85
N GLU A 172 27.75 19.61 9.84
CA GLU A 172 29.11 20.04 9.49
C GLU A 172 29.08 21.22 8.51
N VAL A 173 29.67 22.34 8.95
CA VAL A 173 29.81 23.57 8.16
C VAL A 173 30.73 23.29 6.96
N LYS A 174 30.14 22.95 5.82
CA LYS A 174 30.87 22.85 4.54
C LYS A 174 31.13 24.25 4.00
N ASP A 175 32.39 24.55 3.73
CA ASP A 175 32.82 25.78 3.06
C ASP A 175 32.27 25.83 1.62
N ASP A 176 32.04 27.01 1.06
CA ASP A 176 31.54 27.20 -0.32
C ASP A 176 32.49 26.52 -1.34
N TYR A 177 33.77 26.40 -0.98
CA TYR A 177 34.78 25.61 -1.72
C TYR A 177 34.44 24.11 -1.78
N GLU A 178 34.01 23.49 -0.67
CA GLU A 178 33.68 22.06 -0.61
C GLU A 178 32.39 21.73 -1.35
N ALA A 179 31.42 22.65 -1.34
CA ALA A 179 30.16 22.50 -2.07
C ALA A 179 30.40 22.37 -3.58
N VAL A 180 31.34 23.15 -4.12
CA VAL A 180 31.69 23.14 -5.55
C VAL A 180 32.68 22.02 -5.89
N SER A 181 33.62 21.72 -4.99
CA SER A 181 34.60 20.63 -5.14
C SER A 181 33.92 19.25 -5.23
N SER A 182 32.75 19.08 -4.60
CA SER A 182 31.96 17.85 -4.70
C SER A 182 31.50 17.51 -6.13
N TYR A 183 31.47 18.51 -7.03
CA TYR A 183 31.02 18.34 -8.42
C TYR A 183 32.15 18.46 -9.45
N LEU A 184 33.38 18.80 -9.03
CA LEU A 184 34.50 19.05 -9.94
C LEU A 184 35.73 18.26 -9.52
N THR A 185 36.48 17.77 -10.50
CA THR A 185 37.81 17.20 -10.21
C THR A 185 38.80 18.32 -9.86
N PRO A 186 39.88 18.04 -9.10
CA PRO A 186 40.89 19.04 -8.78
C PRO A 186 41.52 19.70 -10.02
N GLU A 187 41.69 18.94 -11.10
CA GLU A 187 42.23 19.44 -12.37
C GLU A 187 41.27 20.41 -13.07
N GLU A 188 39.98 20.09 -13.12
CA GLU A 188 38.94 20.96 -13.67
C GLU A 188 38.81 22.25 -12.86
N TYR A 189 38.88 22.15 -11.53
CA TYR A 189 38.82 23.30 -10.63
C TYR A 189 39.95 24.30 -10.89
N GLN A 190 41.17 23.82 -11.17
CA GLN A 190 42.33 24.68 -11.40
C GLN A 190 42.37 25.28 -12.82
N LYS A 191 41.79 24.61 -13.81
CA LYS A 191 41.94 24.97 -15.22
C LYS A 191 40.84 25.90 -15.74
N LEU A 192 39.62 25.82 -15.20
CA LEU A 192 38.46 26.57 -15.69
C LEU A 192 38.39 27.98 -15.10
N SER A 193 37.80 28.92 -15.86
CA SER A 193 37.43 30.24 -15.33
C SER A 193 36.31 30.13 -14.30
N GLU A 194 36.12 31.14 -13.43
CA GLU A 194 35.08 31.10 -12.39
C GLU A 194 33.68 30.85 -12.95
N CYS A 195 33.27 31.58 -13.98
CA CYS A 195 31.96 31.42 -14.62
C CYS A 195 31.74 29.99 -15.16
N GLU A 196 32.74 29.45 -15.88
CA GLU A 196 32.67 28.13 -16.50
C GLU A 196 32.70 27.01 -15.45
N LYS A 197 33.51 27.19 -14.40
CA LYS A 197 33.62 26.29 -13.26
C LYS A 197 32.28 26.15 -12.55
N TYR A 198 31.64 27.27 -12.21
CA TYR A 198 30.34 27.26 -11.54
C TYR A 198 29.21 26.75 -12.44
N GLN A 199 29.23 27.07 -13.74
CA GLN A 199 28.26 26.53 -14.68
C GLN A 199 28.38 25.00 -14.78
N LEU A 200 29.60 24.47 -14.90
CA LEU A 200 29.83 23.03 -14.99
C LEU A 200 29.38 22.31 -13.71
N ALA A 201 29.66 22.89 -12.54
CA ALA A 201 29.17 22.36 -11.26
C ALA A 201 27.63 22.34 -11.20
N LEU A 202 26.97 23.42 -11.65
CA LEU A 202 25.52 23.49 -11.75
C LEU A 202 24.95 22.43 -12.71
N ASP A 203 25.54 22.29 -13.89
CA ASP A 203 25.09 21.30 -14.88
C ASP A 203 25.20 19.87 -14.34
N ARG A 204 26.29 19.56 -13.62
CA ARG A 204 26.47 18.27 -12.95
C ARG A 204 25.48 18.05 -11.81
N TYR A 205 25.23 19.07 -11.00
CA TYR A 205 24.22 19.04 -9.95
C TYR A 205 22.82 18.77 -10.50
N LEU A 206 22.43 19.45 -11.57
CA LEU A 206 21.10 19.31 -12.18
C LEU A 206 20.93 17.94 -12.86
N ASN A 207 21.95 17.48 -13.58
CA ASN A 207 21.92 16.25 -14.36
C ASN A 207 22.36 15.00 -13.58
N ARG A 208 22.58 15.10 -12.25
CA ARG A 208 23.02 13.97 -11.44
C ARG A 208 22.02 12.81 -11.52
N PRO A 209 22.45 11.61 -11.97
CA PRO A 209 21.52 10.50 -12.27
C PRO A 209 20.91 9.86 -11.02
N LYS A 210 21.57 9.97 -9.87
CA LYS A 210 21.11 9.41 -8.58
C LYS A 210 20.87 10.55 -7.59
N LYS A 211 19.64 11.05 -7.54
CA LYS A 211 19.17 11.94 -6.46
C LYS A 211 18.32 11.13 -5.51
N SER A 212 18.52 11.32 -4.21
CA SER A 212 17.67 10.74 -3.18
C SER A 212 16.26 11.31 -3.31
N LEU A 213 15.26 10.56 -2.86
CA LEU A 213 13.88 11.07 -2.85
C LEU A 213 13.73 12.31 -1.97
N TRP A 214 14.55 12.43 -0.92
CA TRP A 214 14.62 13.61 -0.06
C TRP A 214 15.15 14.84 -0.82
N GLU A 215 16.27 14.72 -1.54
CA GLU A 215 16.79 15.81 -2.37
C GLU A 215 15.82 16.22 -3.48
N ILE A 216 15.07 15.26 -4.03
CA ILE A 216 14.03 15.54 -5.01
C ILE A 216 12.86 16.29 -4.35
N GLY A 217 12.48 15.91 -3.12
CA GLY A 217 11.51 16.62 -2.29
C GLY A 217 11.90 18.08 -2.08
N ILE A 218 13.13 18.34 -1.59
CA ILE A 218 13.67 19.70 -1.45
C ILE A 218 13.71 20.44 -2.79
N SER A 219 14.11 19.76 -3.87
CA SER A 219 14.14 20.39 -5.20
C SER A 219 12.73 20.81 -5.65
N TYR A 220 11.71 20.03 -5.30
CA TYR A 220 10.32 20.33 -5.57
C TYR A 220 9.81 21.48 -4.69
N GLU A 221 10.13 21.49 -3.39
CA GLU A 221 9.84 22.62 -2.51
C GLU A 221 10.47 23.91 -3.02
N ARG A 222 11.74 23.87 -3.43
CA ARG A 222 12.44 25.01 -4.03
C ARG A 222 11.74 25.54 -5.27
N TYR A 223 11.28 24.65 -6.14
CA TYR A 223 10.49 25.01 -7.32
C TYR A 223 9.15 25.68 -6.96
N ILE A 224 8.40 25.11 -6.01
CA ILE A 224 7.15 25.72 -5.56
C ILE A 224 7.42 27.09 -4.94
N GLY A 225 8.46 27.23 -4.13
CA GLY A 225 8.86 28.51 -3.57
C GLY A 225 9.24 29.53 -4.65
N TYR A 226 9.99 29.13 -5.68
CA TYR A 226 10.28 29.96 -6.85
C TYR A 226 9.01 30.52 -7.50
N VAL A 227 7.98 29.68 -7.67
CA VAL A 227 6.68 30.11 -8.23
C VAL A 227 6.03 31.17 -7.36
N TYR A 228 6.08 31.04 -6.03
CA TYR A 228 5.51 32.02 -5.12
C TYR A 228 6.34 33.31 -5.00
N GLU A 229 7.66 33.23 -4.99
CA GLU A 229 8.54 34.41 -4.98
C GLU A 229 8.37 35.23 -6.26
N THR A 230 8.28 34.57 -7.41
CA THR A 230 7.98 35.23 -8.70
C THR A 230 6.60 35.91 -8.68
N ASN A 231 5.67 35.40 -7.88
CA ASN A 231 4.37 36.02 -7.62
C ASN A 231 4.38 37.03 -6.46
N ASN A 232 5.55 37.54 -6.07
CA ASN A 232 5.76 38.56 -5.03
C ASN A 232 5.39 38.15 -3.60
N TYR A 233 5.42 36.85 -3.28
CA TYR A 233 5.39 36.39 -1.90
C TYR A 233 6.82 36.37 -1.34
N LYS A 234 6.95 36.65 -0.04
CA LYS A 234 8.16 36.39 0.72
C LYS A 234 8.12 34.96 1.20
N VAL A 235 9.05 34.13 0.77
CA VAL A 235 9.02 32.68 0.98
C VAL A 235 10.06 32.25 2.00
N LYS A 236 9.65 31.43 2.98
CA LYS A 236 10.56 30.71 3.88
C LYS A 236 10.50 29.22 3.54
N TYR A 237 11.67 28.63 3.33
CA TYR A 237 11.86 27.22 2.97
C TYR A 237 12.09 26.37 4.23
N ASN A 238 11.03 26.21 5.03
CA ASN A 238 11.12 25.51 6.31
C ASN A 238 11.49 24.03 6.13
N GLY A 239 10.97 23.33 5.11
CA GLY A 239 11.32 21.92 4.85
C GLY A 239 12.81 21.72 4.58
N ALA A 240 13.40 22.59 3.74
CA ALA A 240 14.83 22.58 3.47
C ALA A 240 15.72 22.98 4.68
N LEU A 241 15.20 23.78 5.62
CA LEU A 241 15.98 24.32 6.75
C LEU A 241 15.79 23.55 8.07
N GLU A 242 14.60 23.04 8.34
CA GLU A 242 14.19 22.44 9.61
C GLU A 242 13.95 20.92 9.47
N GLY A 243 13.86 20.40 8.24
CA GLY A 243 13.65 18.99 7.95
C GLY A 243 12.42 18.43 8.69
N VAL A 244 12.64 17.38 9.49
CA VAL A 244 11.58 16.67 10.24
C VAL A 244 10.85 17.57 11.25
N ASN A 245 11.47 18.67 11.70
CA ASN A 245 10.90 19.56 12.72
C ASN A 245 9.93 20.61 12.16
N ASP A 246 9.72 20.65 10.84
CA ASP A 246 8.85 21.63 10.18
C ASP A 246 7.34 21.43 10.47
N LEU A 247 6.98 20.28 11.07
CA LEU A 247 5.61 19.82 11.34
C LEU A 247 4.74 19.67 10.07
N GLY A 248 5.35 19.53 8.89
CA GLY A 248 4.67 19.49 7.60
C GLY A 248 4.34 20.89 7.04
N ARG A 249 5.13 21.90 7.42
CA ARG A 249 5.05 23.28 6.89
C ARG A 249 6.23 23.54 5.97
N ASP A 250 6.31 22.80 4.87
CA ASP A 250 7.47 22.80 3.99
C ASP A 250 7.82 24.21 3.50
N ILE A 251 6.81 25.02 3.14
CA ILE A 251 6.99 26.40 2.70
C ILE A 251 6.00 27.35 3.39
N ILE A 252 6.49 28.50 3.85
CA ILE A 252 5.66 29.61 4.34
C ILE A 252 5.80 30.79 3.40
N ALA A 253 4.74 31.12 2.66
CA ALA A 253 4.71 32.23 1.72
C ALA A 253 3.84 33.37 2.27
N GLU A 254 4.41 34.56 2.46
CA GLU A 254 3.73 35.71 3.07
C GLU A 254 3.69 36.89 2.10
N ASN A 255 2.53 37.54 2.01
CA ASN A 255 2.40 38.85 1.39
C ASN A 255 1.77 39.84 2.39
N ASN A 256 1.34 41.01 1.90
CA ASN A 256 0.75 42.04 2.75
C ASN A 256 -0.62 41.65 3.32
N GLU A 257 -1.35 40.76 2.65
CA GLU A 257 -2.74 40.41 2.95
C GLU A 257 -2.84 39.11 3.75
N GLU A 258 -2.04 38.11 3.39
CA GLU A 258 -2.17 36.74 3.90
C GLU A 258 -0.84 35.99 4.02
N ILE A 259 -0.90 34.90 4.78
CA ILE A 259 0.16 33.92 4.95
C ILE A 259 -0.35 32.59 4.43
N LEU A 260 0.42 31.97 3.55
CA LEU A 260 0.15 30.65 3.00
C LEU A 260 1.09 29.64 3.67
N ILE A 261 0.50 28.63 4.32
CA ILE A 261 1.20 27.45 4.80
C ILE A 261 1.06 26.39 3.72
N ILE A 262 2.18 26.07 3.07
CA ILE A 262 2.20 25.22 1.90
C ILE A 262 2.92 23.91 2.26
N GLN A 263 2.24 22.80 2.05
CA GLN A 263 2.82 21.46 2.15
C GLN A 263 2.98 20.89 0.74
N CYS A 264 4.17 20.41 0.43
CA CYS A 264 4.61 19.85 -0.84
C CYS A 264 4.80 18.34 -0.72
N LYS A 265 4.01 17.55 -1.46
CA LYS A 265 4.15 16.09 -1.50
C LYS A 265 4.56 15.64 -2.90
N TYR A 266 5.87 15.47 -3.11
CA TYR A 266 6.42 14.89 -4.33
C TYR A 266 6.38 13.36 -4.27
N TRP A 267 5.25 12.77 -4.67
CA TRP A 267 5.03 11.32 -4.63
C TRP A 267 4.90 10.73 -6.04
N LYS A 268 5.12 9.40 -6.15
CA LYS A 268 4.88 8.66 -7.40
C LYS A 268 3.40 8.73 -7.80
N LYS A 269 3.12 8.74 -9.10
CA LYS A 269 1.76 8.90 -9.64
C LYS A 269 0.79 7.79 -9.24
N GLU A 270 1.29 6.59 -8.92
CA GLU A 270 0.43 5.49 -8.48
C GLU A 270 -0.01 5.61 -7.01
N LYS A 271 0.59 6.54 -6.25
CA LYS A 271 0.26 6.77 -4.84
C LYS A 271 -0.85 7.80 -4.73
N VAL A 272 -1.62 7.71 -3.65
CA VAL A 272 -2.76 8.59 -3.38
C VAL A 272 -2.54 9.23 -2.03
N ILE A 273 -2.69 10.56 -1.97
CA ILE A 273 -2.64 11.31 -0.71
C ILE A 273 -3.94 11.07 0.07
N ARG A 274 -3.81 10.72 1.34
CA ARG A 274 -4.94 10.49 2.24
C ARG A 274 -5.21 11.69 3.14
N GLU A 275 -6.30 11.58 3.89
CA GLU A 275 -6.85 12.59 4.78
C GLU A 275 -5.91 13.01 5.90
N ASN A 276 -4.99 12.13 6.31
CA ASN A 276 -3.97 12.39 7.32
C ASN A 276 -3.12 13.63 6.98
N ALA A 277 -2.70 13.79 5.73
CA ALA A 277 -1.95 14.96 5.28
C ALA A 277 -2.77 16.26 5.42
N ILE A 278 -4.06 16.20 5.10
CA ILE A 278 -4.96 17.35 5.23
C ILE A 278 -5.17 17.73 6.70
N PHE A 279 -5.35 16.74 7.58
CA PHE A 279 -5.49 17.01 9.01
C PHE A 279 -4.23 17.60 9.63
N GLN A 280 -3.06 17.10 9.27
CA GLN A 280 -1.77 17.64 9.70
C GLN A 280 -1.62 19.10 9.27
N LEU A 281 -1.81 19.38 7.97
CA LEU A 281 -1.72 20.73 7.42
C LEU A 281 -2.74 21.68 8.05
N TYR A 282 -3.97 21.21 8.30
CA TYR A 282 -4.99 22.00 8.98
C TYR A 282 -4.56 22.35 10.41
N GLY A 283 -4.04 21.37 11.16
CA GLY A 283 -3.54 21.60 12.51
C GLY A 283 -2.44 22.67 12.55
N THR A 284 -1.45 22.57 11.66
CA THR A 284 -0.34 23.53 11.61
C THR A 284 -0.75 24.91 11.08
N MET A 285 -1.69 24.97 10.14
CA MET A 285 -2.29 26.22 9.67
C MET A 285 -3.01 26.95 10.81
N ILE A 286 -3.79 26.24 11.63
CA ILE A 286 -4.47 26.83 12.78
C ILE A 286 -3.48 27.31 13.82
N LEU A 287 -2.43 26.55 14.13
CA LEU A 287 -1.36 27.01 15.03
C LEU A 287 -0.75 28.32 14.55
N LYS A 288 -0.45 28.43 13.25
CA LYS A 288 0.05 29.69 12.68
C LYS A 288 -0.97 30.83 12.78
N GLN A 289 -2.25 30.54 12.53
CA GLN A 289 -3.32 31.54 12.61
C GLN A 289 -3.48 32.12 14.03
N LEU A 290 -3.17 31.35 15.07
CA LEU A 290 -3.21 31.84 16.46
C LEU A 290 -2.06 32.81 16.78
N GLU A 291 -0.94 32.72 16.07
CA GLU A 291 0.24 33.57 16.28
C GLU A 291 0.15 34.93 15.57
N THR A 292 -0.80 35.10 14.64
CA THR A 292 -0.85 36.27 13.76
C THR A 292 -2.28 36.72 13.47
N PRO A 293 -2.55 38.05 13.44
CA PRO A 293 -3.84 38.56 13.01
C PRO A 293 -4.04 38.47 11.49
N LYS A 294 -2.98 38.19 10.71
CA LYS A 294 -3.11 38.00 9.26
C LYS A 294 -3.92 36.75 8.96
N LYS A 295 -4.63 36.77 7.82
CA LYS A 295 -5.33 35.58 7.34
C LYS A 295 -4.31 34.50 6.96
N VAL A 296 -4.47 33.31 7.49
CA VAL A 296 -3.66 32.14 7.16
C VAL A 296 -4.49 31.18 6.29
N LYS A 297 -3.89 30.64 5.24
CA LYS A 297 -4.47 29.60 4.38
C LYS A 297 -3.53 28.41 4.27
N GLY A 298 -4.09 27.21 4.30
CA GLY A 298 -3.38 25.97 4.01
C GLY A 298 -3.47 25.61 2.53
N ILE A 299 -2.34 25.22 1.93
CA ILE A 299 -2.27 24.75 0.55
C ILE A 299 -1.49 23.44 0.51
N LEU A 300 -2.11 22.37 0.03
CA LEU A 300 -1.42 21.12 -0.29
C LEU A 300 -1.11 21.11 -1.79
N VAL A 301 0.16 20.91 -2.14
CA VAL A 301 0.64 20.81 -3.51
C VAL A 301 1.26 19.44 -3.71
N THR A 302 0.85 18.71 -4.74
CA THR A 302 1.36 17.36 -4.97
C THR A 302 1.43 17.01 -6.46
N THR A 303 2.39 16.14 -6.79
CA THR A 303 2.55 15.55 -8.13
C THR A 303 1.56 14.42 -8.42
N THR A 304 0.78 14.00 -7.42
CA THR A 304 -0.23 12.93 -7.55
C THR A 304 -1.63 13.44 -7.20
N ILE A 305 -2.56 12.53 -6.94
CA ILE A 305 -3.96 12.79 -6.59
C ILE A 305 -4.26 12.51 -5.12
N LEU A 306 -5.35 13.11 -4.64
CA LEU A 306 -5.95 12.85 -3.34
C LEU A 306 -7.03 11.76 -3.46
N SER A 307 -7.27 11.06 -2.35
CA SER A 307 -8.45 10.22 -2.20
C SER A 307 -9.72 11.08 -2.24
N ASP A 308 -10.85 10.49 -2.64
CA ASP A 308 -12.11 11.21 -2.68
C ASP A 308 -12.52 11.75 -1.31
N GLU A 309 -12.19 11.01 -0.25
CA GLU A 309 -12.45 11.44 1.12
C GLU A 309 -11.54 12.61 1.52
N ALA A 310 -10.24 12.54 1.21
CA ALA A 310 -9.32 13.64 1.45
C ALA A 310 -9.75 14.93 0.71
N ARG A 311 -10.27 14.81 -0.52
CA ARG A 311 -10.79 15.96 -1.29
C ARG A 311 -12.04 16.58 -0.65
N LYS A 312 -12.95 15.77 -0.13
CA LYS A 312 -14.12 16.27 0.62
C LYS A 312 -13.70 17.00 1.89
N ILE A 313 -12.77 16.40 2.66
CA ILE A 313 -12.25 16.97 3.90
C ILE A 313 -11.52 18.28 3.63
N ALA A 314 -10.65 18.34 2.62
CA ALA A 314 -9.94 19.55 2.24
C ALA A 314 -10.92 20.69 1.90
N LYS A 315 -11.99 20.40 1.15
CA LYS A 315 -13.05 21.36 0.85
C LYS A 315 -13.77 21.84 2.12
N TYR A 316 -14.09 20.93 3.04
CA TYR A 316 -14.77 21.27 4.30
C TYR A 316 -13.90 22.16 5.20
N LEU A 317 -12.61 21.81 5.33
CA LEU A 317 -11.63 22.55 6.14
C LEU A 317 -11.06 23.79 5.44
N ASN A 318 -11.51 24.09 4.22
CA ASN A 318 -11.04 25.19 3.38
C ASN A 318 -9.51 25.17 3.15
N ILE A 319 -8.96 23.97 2.98
CA ILE A 319 -7.59 23.74 2.53
C ILE A 319 -7.60 23.72 1.00
N GLN A 320 -6.73 24.52 0.39
CA GLN A 320 -6.56 24.51 -1.07
C GLN A 320 -5.71 23.31 -1.47
N VAL A 321 -6.04 22.69 -2.59
CA VAL A 321 -5.31 21.52 -3.10
C VAL A 321 -4.94 21.75 -4.56
N ARG A 322 -3.68 21.47 -4.91
CA ARG A 322 -3.16 21.44 -6.27
C ARG A 322 -2.66 20.02 -6.58
N GLU A 323 -3.52 19.23 -7.21
CA GLU A 323 -3.23 17.85 -7.65
C GLU A 323 -2.51 17.87 -9.00
N ASN A 324 -1.63 16.88 -9.24
CA ASN A 324 -0.87 16.72 -10.49
C ASN A 324 0.01 17.93 -10.86
N GLU A 325 0.50 18.69 -9.88
CA GLU A 325 1.34 19.86 -10.12
C GLU A 325 2.71 19.40 -10.67
N ILE A 326 3.01 19.79 -11.92
CA ILE A 326 4.21 19.33 -12.64
C ILE A 326 5.44 20.02 -12.07
N PHE A 327 6.45 19.23 -11.70
CA PHE A 327 7.77 19.77 -11.36
C PHE A 327 8.58 20.04 -12.63
N ASP A 328 8.65 21.31 -13.05
CA ASP A 328 9.58 21.72 -14.11
C ASP A 328 11.01 21.77 -13.57
N LYS A 329 11.80 20.74 -13.87
CA LYS A 329 13.21 20.63 -13.45
C LYS A 329 14.14 21.62 -14.15
N LYS A 330 13.67 22.34 -15.17
CA LYS A 330 14.46 23.32 -15.94
C LYS A 330 14.20 24.76 -15.49
N TYR A 331 13.44 24.97 -14.41
CA TYR A 331 13.22 26.31 -13.87
C TYR A 331 14.55 27.00 -13.53
N PRO A 332 14.62 28.34 -13.64
CA PRO A 332 15.81 29.09 -13.27
C PRO A 332 16.04 28.94 -11.77
N CYS A 333 17.15 28.29 -11.40
CA CYS A 333 17.43 27.91 -10.02
C CYS A 333 18.59 28.69 -9.40
N ILE A 334 19.22 29.64 -10.12
CA ILE A 334 20.23 30.52 -9.52
C ILE A 334 19.51 31.73 -8.93
N LYS A 335 19.68 31.96 -7.63
CA LYS A 335 19.10 33.11 -6.92
C LYS A 335 20.05 34.30 -7.02
N CYS A 336 19.62 35.42 -7.60
CA CYS A 336 20.39 36.67 -7.61
C CYS A 336 19.74 37.68 -6.67
N ASN A 337 20.41 38.00 -5.56
CA ASN A 337 19.95 38.96 -4.56
C ASN A 337 20.85 40.20 -4.48
N ILE A 338 20.33 41.25 -3.85
CA ILE A 338 21.05 42.51 -3.67
C ILE A 338 21.22 42.74 -2.17
N ASN A 339 22.47 42.80 -1.70
CA ASN A 339 22.76 43.09 -0.31
C ASN A 339 22.24 44.49 0.04
N ARG A 340 21.39 44.58 1.06
CA ARG A 340 20.73 45.84 1.42
C ARG A 340 21.66 46.89 2.03
N VAL A 341 22.79 46.46 2.60
CA VAL A 341 23.75 47.36 3.27
C VAL A 341 24.84 47.78 2.29
N THR A 342 25.44 46.82 1.58
CA THR A 342 26.57 47.08 0.68
C THR A 342 26.15 47.39 -0.75
N ASN A 343 24.87 47.13 -1.11
CA ASN A 343 24.35 47.19 -2.47
C ASN A 343 25.07 46.26 -3.46
N GLU A 344 25.84 45.29 -2.95
CA GLU A 344 26.51 44.28 -3.73
C GLU A 344 25.52 43.27 -4.28
N LYS A 345 25.71 42.90 -5.55
CA LYS A 345 24.91 41.88 -6.22
C LYS A 345 25.58 40.53 -6.01
N ILE A 346 24.86 39.61 -5.39
CA ILE A 346 25.36 38.27 -5.05
C ILE A 346 24.43 37.26 -5.73
N TYR A 347 24.98 36.15 -6.17
CA TYR A 347 24.19 35.04 -6.65
C TYR A 347 24.50 33.78 -5.85
N HIS A 348 23.51 32.91 -5.72
CA HIS A 348 23.57 31.67 -4.97
C HIS A 348 23.13 30.51 -5.87
N LEU A 349 23.95 29.48 -5.94
CA LEU A 349 23.67 28.22 -6.60
C LEU A 349 22.87 27.30 -5.67
N PRO A 350 22.07 26.36 -6.19
CA PRO A 350 21.17 25.50 -5.41
C PRO A 350 21.86 24.56 -4.42
N PHE A 351 23.19 24.46 -4.45
CA PHE A 351 23.98 23.69 -3.50
C PHE A 351 24.79 24.57 -2.52
N ASP A 352 24.63 25.90 -2.59
CA ASP A 352 25.27 26.83 -1.66
C ASP A 352 24.57 26.79 -0.30
N GLN A 353 25.34 26.97 0.77
CA GLN A 353 24.84 26.89 2.15
C GLN A 353 23.72 27.92 2.44
N GLN A 354 23.82 29.11 1.85
CA GLN A 354 22.87 30.20 2.09
C GLN A 354 21.64 30.12 1.17
N TYR A 355 21.60 29.20 0.21
CA TYR A 355 20.60 29.21 -0.85
C TYR A 355 19.15 29.24 -0.33
N ASP A 356 18.80 28.39 0.63
CA ASP A 356 17.43 28.30 1.18
C ASP A 356 17.12 29.40 2.20
N ARG A 357 18.15 30.10 2.71
CA ARG A 357 17.99 31.24 3.63
C ARG A 357 17.72 32.54 2.88
N ILE A 358 18.22 32.64 1.65
CA ILE A 358 18.04 33.82 0.80
C ILE A 358 16.67 33.78 0.13
N GLN A 359 15.95 34.89 0.24
CA GLN A 359 14.66 35.12 -0.39
C GLN A 359 14.86 36.03 -1.60
N ILE A 360 14.11 35.78 -2.68
CA ILE A 360 14.12 36.66 -3.85
C ILE A 360 12.91 37.59 -3.81
N GLU A 361 13.16 38.89 -3.89
CA GLU A 361 12.14 39.94 -3.97
C GLU A 361 12.16 40.64 -5.34
N PRO A 362 11.35 40.19 -6.33
CA PRO A 362 11.35 40.76 -7.68
C PRO A 362 11.12 42.27 -7.75
N LYS A 363 10.31 42.82 -6.85
CA LYS A 363 10.05 44.27 -6.73
C LYS A 363 11.30 45.10 -6.42
N LYS A 364 12.36 44.47 -5.93
CA LYS A 364 13.63 45.10 -5.59
C LYS A 364 14.72 44.88 -6.65
N GLY A 365 14.38 44.26 -7.77
CA GLY A 365 15.33 43.94 -8.84
C GLY A 365 16.10 42.63 -8.66
N GLU A 366 15.80 41.88 -7.60
CA GLU A 366 16.30 40.51 -7.40
C GLU A 366 15.55 39.55 -8.33
N LYS A 367 16.22 38.49 -8.79
CA LYS A 367 15.58 37.56 -9.73
C LYS A 367 16.25 36.20 -9.73
N TYR A 368 15.59 35.26 -10.38
CA TYR A 368 16.16 33.98 -10.73
C TYR A 368 16.75 34.01 -12.14
N VAL A 369 17.87 33.32 -12.34
CA VAL A 369 18.50 33.14 -13.66
C VAL A 369 18.86 31.67 -13.89
N SER A 370 19.08 31.31 -15.16
CA SER A 370 19.31 29.91 -15.55
C SER A 370 20.79 29.56 -15.68
N THR A 371 21.64 30.56 -15.89
CA THR A 371 23.08 30.36 -16.13
C THR A 371 23.92 31.28 -15.24
N THR A 372 25.12 30.83 -14.89
CA THR A 372 26.08 31.65 -14.11
C THR A 372 26.50 32.87 -14.90
N LYS A 373 26.58 32.75 -16.22
CA LYS A 373 26.82 33.89 -17.12
C LYS A 373 25.77 34.98 -16.96
N GLU A 374 24.48 34.64 -16.98
CA GLU A 374 23.41 35.61 -16.72
C GLU A 374 23.53 36.24 -15.33
N ALA A 375 23.97 35.47 -14.32
CA ALA A 375 24.18 35.97 -12.96
C ALA A 375 25.37 36.94 -12.87
N GLU A 376 26.48 36.64 -13.56
CA GLU A 376 27.68 37.49 -13.60
C GLU A 376 27.47 38.75 -14.44
N ASP A 377 26.75 38.66 -15.57
CA ASP A 377 26.39 39.81 -16.38
C ASP A 377 25.53 40.81 -15.57
N MET A 378 24.79 40.31 -14.58
CA MET A 378 24.06 41.17 -13.65
C MET A 378 24.95 41.82 -12.59
N ARG A 379 26.09 41.24 -12.22
CA ARG A 379 27.01 41.79 -11.20
C ARG A 379 27.65 43.11 -11.63
N ILE A 380 27.67 43.40 -12.93
CA ILE A 380 28.19 44.63 -13.53
C ILE A 380 27.19 45.79 -13.39
#